data_AF-A0AA51MWX8-F1
#
_entry.id   AF-A0AA51MWX8-F1
#
_cell.length_a   1.000
_cell.length_b   1.000
_cell.length_c   1.000
_cell.angle_alpha   90.00
_cell.angle_beta   90.00
_cell.angle_gamma   90.00
#
_symmetry.space_group_name_H-M   'P 1'
#
loop_
_entity.id
_entity.type
_entity.pdbx_description
1 polymer ?
#
loop_
_entity_poly.entity_id
_entity_poly.type
_entity_poly.pdbx_seq_one_letter_code
_entity_poly.pdbx_strand_id
1 'polypeptide(L)'
;MKEIVAIVPENPSPLLSKMMFSVLGNRDFTTVNSPNEVENLQNKRILFVLELNEIGTSNVLNNIFSKLYKMGKDSLVGSEGAVLIHSHYTMFTKTMAQSIIFLANNLGCSFIGRPLVEATGNLENFIAMEKVYNMPLEDICLYQCKELGKRFFSNKFNFIDKNEKLLVLHSSNRQISNTLTLWDMVKKNLNGIEINEINVGNGNVLDCKGCPYKTCKHLGNQSRCFYGGIVIEEIYPAILETDSILFICPNYNDMITANLVATINRLTALYRQTKFYDKSIFSIIVSGYSGGDAISKQLISSLNMNKTFRLPPYFSLMAVANDKGAIKDVPNIEALAKSFAEKIKL
;
A
#
# COMPACT_ATOMS: atom_id res chain seq x y z
N MET A 1 4.63 9.08 -23.03
CA MET A 1 3.59 8.91 -21.99
C MET A 1 3.23 7.43 -21.98
N LYS A 2 3.14 6.77 -20.82
CA LYS A 2 2.80 5.33 -20.75
C LYS A 2 1.40 5.11 -21.35
N GLU A 3 1.23 4.06 -22.14
CA GLU A 3 -0.09 3.64 -22.62
C GLU A 3 -1.00 3.29 -21.44
N ILE A 4 -2.29 3.60 -21.57
CA ILE A 4 -3.30 3.37 -20.55
C ILE A 4 -4.07 2.10 -20.91
N VAL A 5 -4.12 1.17 -19.96
CA VAL A 5 -4.89 -0.07 -20.07
C VAL A 5 -5.93 -0.10 -18.96
N ALA A 6 -7.20 -0.22 -19.31
CA ALA A 6 -8.27 -0.48 -18.36
C ALA A 6 -8.53 -1.99 -18.31
N ILE A 7 -8.31 -2.61 -17.16
CA ILE A 7 -8.69 -4.00 -16.93
C ILE A 7 -10.13 -3.98 -16.40
N VAL A 8 -11.07 -4.44 -17.22
CA VAL A 8 -12.53 -4.38 -16.96
C VAL A 8 -13.11 -5.81 -17.07
N PRO A 9 -12.93 -6.65 -16.03
CA PRO A 9 -13.20 -8.09 -16.14
C PRO A 9 -14.70 -8.43 -16.21
N GLU A 10 -15.55 -7.56 -15.66
CA GLU A 10 -17.01 -7.68 -15.68
C GLU A 10 -17.63 -6.51 -16.44
N ASN A 11 -18.87 -6.69 -16.92
CA ASN A 11 -19.64 -5.58 -17.45
C ASN A 11 -19.89 -4.55 -16.34
N PRO A 12 -19.36 -3.31 -16.46
CA PRO A 12 -19.47 -2.34 -15.40
C PRO A 12 -20.91 -1.84 -15.26
N SER A 13 -21.38 -1.65 -14.03
CA SER A 13 -22.63 -0.92 -13.79
C SER A 13 -22.57 0.51 -14.38
N PRO A 14 -23.72 1.19 -14.56
CA PRO A 14 -23.73 2.59 -15.01
C PRO A 14 -22.89 3.51 -14.12
N LEU A 15 -22.88 3.27 -12.80
CA LEU A 15 -22.06 4.03 -11.87
C LEU A 15 -20.56 3.72 -12.06
N LEU A 16 -20.16 2.45 -12.11
CA LEU A 16 -18.76 2.08 -12.31
C LEU A 16 -18.22 2.59 -13.65
N SER A 17 -19.06 2.58 -14.69
CA SER A 17 -18.74 3.19 -15.99
C SER A 17 -18.44 4.68 -15.83
N LYS A 18 -19.31 5.45 -15.13
CA LYS A 18 -19.07 6.87 -14.84
C LYS A 18 -17.80 7.08 -14.02
N MET A 19 -17.52 6.24 -13.03
CA MET A 19 -16.29 6.29 -12.23
C MET A 19 -15.05 6.12 -13.11
N MET A 20 -15.06 5.11 -13.99
CA MET A 20 -13.97 4.83 -14.95
C MET A 20 -13.71 6.04 -15.85
N PHE A 21 -14.73 6.56 -16.52
CA PHE A 21 -14.58 7.74 -17.39
C PHE A 21 -14.20 9.01 -16.61
N SER A 22 -14.60 9.15 -15.34
CA SER A 22 -14.17 10.27 -14.48
C SER A 22 -12.68 10.22 -14.16
N VAL A 23 -12.09 9.01 -14.04
CA VAL A 23 -10.63 8.85 -13.89
C VAL A 23 -9.92 9.14 -15.21
N LEU A 24 -10.35 8.48 -16.29
CA LEU A 24 -9.67 8.50 -17.60
C LEU A 24 -9.74 9.87 -18.26
N GLY A 25 -10.88 10.56 -18.15
CA GLY A 25 -11.18 11.79 -18.90
C GLY A 25 -11.20 11.52 -20.39
N ASN A 26 -10.60 12.41 -21.18
CA ASN A 26 -10.54 12.31 -22.65
C ASN A 26 -9.30 11.56 -23.16
N ARG A 27 -8.67 10.72 -22.34
CA ARG A 27 -7.45 10.01 -22.72
C ARG A 27 -7.79 8.73 -23.46
N ASP A 28 -7.00 8.41 -24.48
CA ASP A 28 -7.08 7.12 -25.16
C ASP A 28 -6.61 5.99 -24.25
N PHE A 29 -7.32 4.87 -24.29
CA PHE A 29 -7.00 3.67 -23.52
C PHE A 29 -7.45 2.41 -24.27
N THR A 30 -6.79 1.30 -23.96
CA THR A 30 -7.19 -0.05 -24.40
C THR A 30 -7.88 -0.77 -23.23
N THR A 31 -8.72 -1.76 -23.54
CA THR A 31 -9.41 -2.57 -22.54
C THR A 31 -8.93 -4.01 -22.56
N VAL A 32 -8.83 -4.62 -21.38
CA VAL A 32 -8.61 -6.06 -21.21
C VAL A 32 -9.75 -6.59 -20.36
N ASN A 33 -10.62 -7.37 -20.99
CA ASN A 33 -11.83 -7.89 -20.35
C ASN A 33 -11.75 -9.40 -20.11
N SER A 34 -10.74 -10.07 -20.65
CA SER A 34 -10.57 -11.52 -20.51
C SER A 34 -9.09 -11.91 -20.42
N PRO A 35 -8.75 -13.09 -19.86
CA PRO A 35 -7.37 -13.57 -19.82
C PRO A 35 -6.76 -13.80 -21.21
N ASN A 36 -7.56 -13.95 -22.27
CA ASN A 36 -7.08 -14.15 -23.64
C ASN A 36 -6.61 -12.85 -24.28
N GLU A 37 -7.08 -11.70 -23.79
CA GLU A 37 -6.68 -10.35 -24.22
C GLU A 37 -5.46 -9.85 -23.44
N VAL A 38 -4.96 -10.61 -22.46
CA VAL A 38 -3.77 -10.24 -21.70
C VAL A 38 -2.53 -10.38 -22.58
N GLU A 39 -2.08 -9.25 -23.10
CA GLU A 39 -0.80 -9.08 -23.76
C GLU A 39 0.29 -8.55 -22.81
N ASN A 40 1.33 -7.92 -23.34
CA ASN A 40 2.39 -7.30 -22.55
C ASN A 40 1.87 -6.07 -21.79
N LEU A 41 1.73 -6.21 -20.47
CA LEU A 41 1.31 -5.15 -19.55
C LEU A 41 2.48 -4.47 -18.81
N GLN A 42 3.72 -4.59 -19.30
CA GLN A 42 4.88 -3.85 -18.78
C GLN A 42 4.87 -2.39 -19.28
N ASN A 43 5.41 -1.48 -18.46
CA ASN A 43 5.52 -0.05 -18.76
C ASN A 43 4.17 0.64 -19.10
N LYS A 44 3.07 0.17 -18.53
CA LYS A 44 1.71 0.70 -18.73
C LYS A 44 1.21 1.48 -17.52
N ARG A 45 0.17 2.29 -17.71
CA ARG A 45 -0.70 2.76 -16.63
C ARG A 45 -1.96 1.91 -16.63
N ILE A 46 -2.16 1.15 -15.57
CA ILE A 46 -3.20 0.13 -15.47
C ILE A 46 -4.27 0.62 -14.51
N LEU A 47 -5.49 0.77 -15.01
CA LEU A 47 -6.67 1.04 -14.20
C LEU A 47 -7.45 -0.26 -14.05
N PHE A 48 -7.46 -0.82 -12.84
CA PHE A 48 -8.31 -1.96 -12.51
C PHE A 48 -9.72 -1.44 -12.21
N VAL A 49 -10.74 -1.91 -12.95
CA VAL A 49 -12.13 -1.45 -12.85
C VAL A 49 -13.01 -2.67 -12.58
N LEU A 50 -13.44 -2.83 -11.32
CA LEU A 50 -14.13 -4.04 -10.88
C LEU A 50 -15.56 -3.78 -10.43
N GLU A 51 -16.44 -4.66 -10.91
CA GLU A 51 -17.79 -4.85 -10.40
C GLU A 51 -17.79 -6.14 -9.58
N LEU A 52 -18.06 -6.07 -8.27
CA LEU A 52 -18.05 -7.25 -7.41
C LEU A 52 -19.38 -8.00 -7.47
N ASN A 53 -19.30 -9.33 -7.51
CA ASN A 53 -20.45 -10.20 -7.32
C ASN A 53 -20.89 -10.27 -5.84
N GLU A 54 -21.94 -11.03 -5.57
CA GLU A 54 -22.59 -11.17 -4.27
C GLU A 54 -21.72 -11.73 -3.14
N ILE A 55 -20.61 -12.38 -3.49
CA ILE A 55 -19.61 -12.88 -2.53
C ILE A 55 -18.32 -12.07 -2.53
N GLY A 56 -18.30 -10.91 -3.20
CA GLY A 56 -17.18 -9.97 -3.18
C GLY A 56 -16.00 -10.36 -4.07
N THR A 57 -16.25 -11.11 -5.15
CA THR A 57 -15.20 -11.69 -6.01
C THR A 57 -15.35 -11.28 -7.48
N SER A 58 -14.28 -11.48 -8.25
CA SER A 58 -14.23 -11.36 -9.71
C SER A 58 -13.48 -12.57 -10.27
N ASN A 59 -14.22 -13.51 -10.86
CA ASN A 59 -13.62 -14.75 -11.39
C ASN A 59 -12.76 -14.47 -12.64
N VAL A 60 -13.17 -13.50 -13.45
CA VAL A 60 -12.43 -13.13 -14.66
C VAL A 60 -11.11 -12.46 -14.28
N LEU A 61 -11.09 -11.59 -13.27
CA LEU A 61 -9.85 -11.01 -12.78
C LEU A 61 -8.89 -12.06 -12.20
N ASN A 62 -9.42 -13.04 -11.45
CA ASN A 62 -8.62 -14.15 -10.95
C ASN A 62 -7.92 -14.90 -12.10
N ASN A 63 -8.62 -15.11 -13.22
CA ASN A 63 -8.03 -15.73 -14.41
C ASN A 63 -7.00 -14.82 -15.11
N ILE A 64 -7.24 -13.51 -15.16
CA ILE A 64 -6.28 -12.51 -15.69
C ILE A 64 -4.99 -12.53 -14.84
N PHE A 65 -5.09 -12.48 -13.52
CA PHE A 65 -3.91 -12.60 -12.65
C PHE A 65 -3.24 -13.96 -12.81
N SER A 66 -3.99 -15.07 -12.88
CA SER A 66 -3.41 -16.40 -13.15
C SER A 66 -2.58 -16.41 -14.43
N LYS A 67 -3.07 -15.77 -15.51
CA LYS A 67 -2.33 -15.62 -16.77
C LYS A 67 -1.07 -14.76 -16.60
N LEU A 68 -1.16 -13.62 -15.92
CA LEU A 68 -0.02 -12.74 -15.65
C LEU A 68 1.08 -13.47 -14.86
N TYR A 69 0.72 -14.20 -13.81
CA TYR A 69 1.68 -15.01 -13.04
C TYR A 69 2.34 -16.10 -13.89
N LYS A 70 1.60 -16.72 -14.83
CA LYS A 70 2.17 -17.69 -15.78
C LYS A 70 3.13 -17.05 -16.79
N MET A 71 2.96 -15.76 -17.11
CA MET A 71 3.89 -15.01 -17.98
C MET A 71 5.20 -14.65 -17.26
N GLY A 72 5.19 -14.62 -15.92
CA GLY A 72 6.37 -14.46 -15.09
C GLY A 72 6.23 -13.37 -14.04
N LYS A 73 7.14 -13.39 -13.05
CA LYS A 73 7.16 -12.45 -11.90
C LYS A 73 7.34 -10.97 -12.25
N ASP A 74 7.68 -10.66 -13.50
CA ASP A 74 7.95 -9.31 -13.98
C ASP A 74 6.95 -8.88 -15.07
N SER A 75 5.77 -9.53 -15.13
CA SER A 75 4.75 -9.27 -16.15
C SER A 75 4.16 -7.85 -16.10
N LEU A 76 4.32 -7.13 -14.97
CA LEU A 76 3.86 -5.75 -14.77
C LEU A 76 5.01 -4.79 -14.44
N VAL A 77 6.27 -5.16 -14.72
CA VAL A 77 7.43 -4.30 -14.40
C VAL A 77 7.32 -2.95 -15.12
N GLY A 78 7.68 -1.88 -14.41
CA GLY A 78 7.59 -0.51 -14.91
C GLY A 78 6.15 0.03 -14.99
N SER A 79 5.13 -0.77 -14.64
CA SER A 79 3.74 -0.32 -14.67
C SER A 79 3.30 0.36 -13.38
N GLU A 80 2.27 1.19 -13.51
CA GLU A 80 1.64 1.93 -12.42
C GLU A 80 0.16 1.55 -12.36
N GLY A 81 -0.35 1.29 -11.16
CA GLY A 81 -1.71 0.83 -10.92
C GLY A 81 -2.58 1.84 -10.19
N ALA A 82 -3.87 1.86 -10.54
CA ALA A 82 -4.95 2.45 -9.75
C ALA A 82 -6.17 1.52 -9.79
N VAL A 83 -7.05 1.61 -8.80
CA VAL A 83 -8.15 0.67 -8.59
C VAL A 83 -9.47 1.43 -8.41
N LEU A 84 -10.48 1.01 -9.16
CA LEU A 84 -11.88 1.36 -8.97
C LEU A 84 -12.63 0.08 -8.63
N ILE A 85 -13.40 0.10 -7.55
CA ILE A 85 -14.26 -1.04 -7.18
C ILE A 85 -15.65 -0.51 -6.86
N HIS A 86 -16.64 -1.09 -7.50
CA HIS A 86 -18.03 -0.98 -7.11
C HIS A 86 -18.54 -2.33 -6.60
N SER A 87 -19.44 -2.28 -5.62
CA SER A 87 -20.14 -3.45 -5.09
C SER A 87 -21.58 -3.04 -4.79
N HIS A 88 -22.53 -3.89 -5.15
CA HIS A 88 -23.93 -3.73 -4.74
C HIS A 88 -24.15 -3.91 -3.22
N TYR A 89 -23.12 -4.33 -2.49
CA TYR A 89 -23.15 -4.60 -1.05
C TYR A 89 -22.16 -3.70 -0.29
N THR A 90 -22.32 -3.64 1.02
CA THR A 90 -21.48 -2.81 1.92
C THR A 90 -20.11 -3.43 2.24
N MET A 91 -19.88 -4.68 1.83
CA MET A 91 -18.69 -5.46 2.18
C MET A 91 -17.73 -5.65 1.00
N PHE A 92 -16.55 -6.17 1.31
CA PHE A 92 -15.54 -6.73 0.39
C PHE A 92 -14.72 -5.76 -0.48
N THR A 93 -15.18 -4.54 -0.76
CA THR A 93 -14.43 -3.61 -1.63
C THR A 93 -13.00 -3.38 -1.14
N LYS A 94 -12.81 -3.22 0.17
CA LYS A 94 -11.50 -2.98 0.75
C LYS A 94 -10.56 -4.17 0.63
N THR A 95 -11.05 -5.36 0.98
CA THR A 95 -10.26 -6.59 0.99
C THR A 95 -9.94 -7.05 -0.43
N MET A 96 -10.85 -6.82 -1.39
CA MET A 96 -10.59 -7.07 -2.80
C MET A 96 -9.51 -6.12 -3.33
N ALA A 97 -9.60 -4.81 -3.04
CA ALA A 97 -8.57 -3.85 -3.43
C ALA A 97 -7.18 -4.20 -2.87
N GLN A 98 -7.10 -4.62 -1.61
CA GLN A 98 -5.84 -5.12 -1.02
C GLN A 98 -5.27 -6.29 -1.82
N SER A 99 -6.12 -7.23 -2.25
CA SER A 99 -5.71 -8.41 -3.00
C SER A 99 -5.21 -8.05 -4.40
N ILE A 100 -5.90 -7.15 -5.10
CA ILE A 100 -5.47 -6.64 -6.41
C ILE A 100 -4.10 -5.97 -6.31
N ILE A 101 -3.95 -5.04 -5.37
CA ILE A 101 -2.71 -4.28 -5.19
C ILE A 101 -1.57 -5.24 -4.82
N PHE A 102 -1.80 -6.19 -3.91
CA PHE A 102 -0.81 -7.20 -3.54
C PHE A 102 -0.38 -8.06 -4.73
N LEU A 103 -1.33 -8.61 -5.48
CA LEU A 103 -1.06 -9.49 -6.61
C LEU A 103 -0.31 -8.76 -7.73
N ALA A 104 -0.74 -7.55 -8.07
CA ALA A 104 -0.11 -6.74 -9.10
C ALA A 104 1.29 -6.25 -8.67
N ASN A 105 1.47 -5.91 -7.39
CA ASN A 105 2.76 -5.44 -6.88
C ASN A 105 3.84 -6.52 -6.91
N ASN A 106 3.46 -7.77 -6.60
CA ASN A 106 4.33 -8.94 -6.73
C ASN A 106 4.73 -9.26 -8.18
N LEU A 107 4.04 -8.66 -9.17
CA LEU A 107 4.37 -8.77 -10.59
C LEU A 107 5.17 -7.55 -11.12
N GLY A 108 5.51 -6.61 -10.23
CA GLY A 108 6.29 -5.42 -10.57
C GLY A 108 5.50 -4.13 -10.80
N CYS A 109 4.20 -4.12 -10.50
CA CYS A 109 3.38 -2.91 -10.57
C CYS A 109 3.60 -2.02 -9.33
N SER A 110 3.84 -0.73 -9.57
CA SER A 110 3.86 0.29 -8.51
C SER A 110 2.47 0.93 -8.33
N PHE A 111 2.20 1.51 -7.17
CA PHE A 111 0.96 2.26 -6.92
C PHE A 111 1.25 3.61 -6.27
N ILE A 112 0.53 4.64 -6.72
CA ILE A 112 0.56 5.95 -6.06
C ILE A 112 -0.07 5.88 -4.67
N GLY A 113 0.15 6.91 -3.86
CA GLY A 113 -0.61 7.10 -2.62
C GLY A 113 -2.10 7.23 -2.87
N ARG A 114 -2.92 6.56 -2.05
CA ARG A 114 -4.38 6.48 -2.22
C ARG A 114 -4.78 6.10 -3.66
N PRO A 115 -4.43 4.90 -4.11
CA PRO A 115 -4.70 4.47 -5.49
C PRO A 115 -6.13 3.95 -5.71
N LEU A 116 -6.97 3.93 -4.66
CA LEU A 116 -8.32 3.35 -4.68
C LEU A 116 -9.41 4.42 -4.62
N VAL A 117 -10.45 4.27 -5.44
CA VAL A 117 -11.81 4.75 -5.13
C VAL A 117 -12.74 3.55 -5.07
N GLU A 118 -13.42 3.38 -3.93
CA GLU A 118 -14.40 2.32 -3.70
C GLU A 118 -15.80 2.91 -3.54
N ALA A 119 -16.80 2.26 -4.11
CA ALA A 119 -18.20 2.61 -4.01
C ALA A 119 -18.98 1.40 -3.49
N THR A 120 -19.48 1.49 -2.25
CA THR A 120 -20.13 0.36 -1.55
C THR A 120 -21.63 0.54 -1.50
N GLY A 121 -22.41 -0.46 -1.92
CA GLY A 121 -23.87 -0.47 -1.84
C GLY A 121 -24.47 0.85 -2.32
N ASN A 122 -25.16 1.55 -1.41
CA ASN A 122 -25.78 2.85 -1.67
C ASN A 122 -24.85 4.05 -1.40
N LEU A 123 -23.54 3.91 -1.62
CA LEU A 123 -22.52 4.95 -1.41
C LEU A 123 -22.35 5.40 0.04
N GLU A 124 -22.68 4.53 1.00
CA GLU A 124 -22.63 4.84 2.44
C GLU A 124 -21.23 5.26 2.93
N ASN A 125 -20.19 4.74 2.27
CA ASN A 125 -18.79 5.09 2.54
C ASN A 125 -18.46 6.57 2.23
N PHE A 126 -19.34 7.30 1.53
CA PHE A 126 -19.19 8.73 1.25
C PHE A 126 -20.02 9.64 2.16
N ILE A 127 -20.90 9.12 3.03
CA ILE A 127 -21.79 9.93 3.89
C ILE A 127 -21.00 10.91 4.76
N ALA A 128 -19.85 10.48 5.32
CA ALA A 128 -19.00 11.34 6.14
C ALA A 128 -18.43 12.54 5.36
N MET A 129 -18.39 12.47 4.02
CA MET A 129 -17.86 13.51 3.14
C MET A 129 -18.95 14.49 2.66
N GLU A 130 -20.24 14.14 2.77
CA GLU A 130 -21.36 14.99 2.36
C GLU A 130 -21.32 16.36 3.05
N LYS A 131 -21.07 16.37 4.36
CA LYS A 131 -20.91 17.61 5.15
C LYS A 131 -19.70 18.44 4.75
N VAL A 132 -18.72 17.84 4.09
CA VAL A 132 -17.45 18.49 3.70
C VAL A 132 -17.56 19.08 2.30
N TYR A 133 -18.11 18.34 1.35
CA TYR A 133 -18.21 18.76 -0.05
C TYR A 133 -19.53 19.47 -0.37
N ASN A 134 -20.58 19.25 0.42
CA ASN A 134 -21.93 19.78 0.18
C ASN A 134 -22.45 19.41 -1.21
N MET A 135 -22.36 18.12 -1.56
CA MET A 135 -22.73 17.54 -2.85
C MET A 135 -23.42 16.18 -2.61
N PRO A 136 -24.29 15.72 -3.54
CA PRO A 136 -24.82 14.36 -3.53
C PRO A 136 -23.72 13.28 -3.49
N LEU A 137 -24.02 12.11 -2.92
CA LEU A 137 -23.04 11.03 -2.75
C LEU A 137 -22.42 10.55 -4.07
N GLU A 138 -23.21 10.47 -5.15
CA GLU A 138 -22.71 10.11 -6.48
C GLU A 138 -21.69 11.15 -6.98
N ASP A 139 -21.99 12.44 -6.84
CA ASP A 139 -21.09 13.52 -7.26
C ASP A 139 -19.79 13.50 -6.45
N ILE A 140 -19.85 13.17 -5.16
CA ILE A 140 -18.65 12.95 -4.33
C ILE A 140 -17.83 11.78 -4.86
N CYS A 141 -18.47 10.65 -5.19
CA CYS A 141 -17.79 9.49 -5.75
C CYS A 141 -17.06 9.85 -7.06
N LEU A 142 -17.74 10.52 -7.99
CA LEU A 142 -17.16 10.95 -9.26
C LEU A 142 -16.07 12.01 -9.08
N TYR A 143 -16.23 12.92 -8.11
CA TYR A 143 -15.19 13.86 -7.73
C TYR A 143 -13.93 13.14 -7.23
N GLN A 144 -14.05 12.14 -6.36
CA GLN A 144 -12.90 11.35 -5.89
C GLN A 144 -12.22 10.61 -7.05
N CYS A 145 -13.00 10.08 -8.02
CA CYS A 145 -12.48 9.47 -9.25
C CYS A 145 -11.67 10.49 -10.08
N LYS A 146 -12.21 11.69 -10.28
CA LYS A 146 -11.52 12.76 -11.01
C LYS A 146 -10.22 13.17 -10.31
N GLU A 147 -10.22 13.28 -8.99
CA GLU A 147 -9.03 13.58 -8.19
C GLU A 147 -7.99 12.45 -8.26
N LEU A 148 -8.44 11.18 -8.27
CA LEU A 148 -7.56 10.03 -8.51
C LEU A 148 -6.93 10.13 -9.89
N GLY A 149 -7.71 10.36 -10.95
CA GLY A 149 -7.20 10.51 -12.33
C GLY A 149 -6.18 11.64 -12.47
N LYS A 150 -6.43 12.80 -11.84
CA LYS A 150 -5.46 13.91 -11.80
C LYS A 150 -4.12 13.48 -11.21
N ARG A 151 -4.12 12.78 -10.06
CA ARG A 151 -2.90 12.30 -9.43
C ARG A 151 -2.22 11.22 -10.27
N PHE A 152 -2.98 10.19 -10.63
CA PHE A 152 -2.49 9.01 -11.35
C PHE A 152 -1.87 9.36 -12.70
N PHE A 153 -2.43 10.33 -13.41
CA PHE A 153 -1.90 10.76 -14.70
C PHE A 153 -0.91 11.93 -14.64
N SER A 154 -0.69 12.53 -13.46
CA SER A 154 0.26 13.63 -13.33
C SER A 154 1.71 13.17 -13.54
N ASN A 155 2.49 13.98 -14.27
CA ASN A 155 3.94 13.79 -14.40
C ASN A 155 4.72 14.44 -13.24
N LYS A 156 4.00 14.99 -12.23
CA LYS A 156 4.58 15.80 -11.13
C LYS A 156 5.09 14.97 -9.96
N PHE A 157 4.79 13.68 -9.92
CA PHE A 157 5.50 12.80 -9.00
C PHE A 157 6.87 12.60 -9.59
N ASN A 158 7.79 13.51 -9.25
CA ASN A 158 9.21 13.23 -9.30
C ASN A 158 9.35 11.91 -8.53
N PHE A 159 9.62 10.85 -9.27
CA PHE A 159 10.12 9.65 -8.65
C PHE A 159 11.32 10.11 -7.82
N ILE A 160 11.39 9.66 -6.57
CA ILE A 160 12.66 9.76 -5.87
C ILE A 160 13.59 8.90 -6.72
N ASP A 161 14.38 9.53 -7.60
CA ASP A 161 15.24 8.81 -8.56
C ASP A 161 16.27 7.96 -7.82
N LYS A 162 16.50 8.29 -6.54
CA LYS A 162 17.34 7.54 -5.62
C LYS A 162 16.93 7.82 -4.17
N ASN A 163 16.59 6.78 -3.40
CA ASN A 163 16.34 6.92 -1.97
C ASN A 163 17.67 7.20 -1.24
N GLU A 164 17.73 8.32 -0.53
CA GLU A 164 18.91 8.75 0.23
C GLU A 164 18.71 8.54 1.74
N LYS A 165 17.46 8.59 2.22
CA LYS A 165 17.12 8.43 3.64
C LYS A 165 16.06 7.37 3.85
N LEU A 166 16.40 6.37 4.67
CA LEU A 166 15.53 5.25 5.04
C LEU A 166 15.27 5.20 6.55
N LEU A 167 14.01 5.37 6.92
CA LEU A 167 13.53 5.08 8.27
C LEU A 167 13.16 3.60 8.38
N VAL A 168 13.68 2.91 9.39
CA VAL A 168 13.39 1.50 9.67
C VAL A 168 12.69 1.39 11.02
N LEU A 169 11.47 0.87 11.03
CA LEU A 169 10.66 0.69 12.24
C LEU A 169 10.51 -0.78 12.58
N HIS A 170 10.84 -1.14 13.82
CA HIS A 170 10.64 -2.50 14.34
C HIS A 170 10.28 -2.51 15.82
N SER A 171 9.67 -3.60 16.29
CA SER A 171 9.43 -3.85 17.72
C SER A 171 9.99 -5.20 18.17
N SER A 172 10.96 -5.72 17.43
CA SER A 172 11.51 -7.07 17.61
C SER A 172 12.75 -7.08 18.53
N ASN A 173 12.96 -8.21 19.23
CA ASN A 173 14.20 -8.47 19.96
C ASN A 173 15.28 -9.01 19.00
N ARG A 174 16.39 -8.27 18.89
CA ARG A 174 17.51 -8.57 18.00
C ARG A 174 18.17 -9.93 18.27
N GLN A 175 18.18 -10.41 19.51
CA GLN A 175 18.86 -11.65 19.88
C GLN A 175 18.21 -12.92 19.32
N ILE A 176 16.93 -12.85 18.93
CA ILE A 176 16.12 -14.01 18.55
C ILE A 176 15.34 -13.83 17.23
N SER A 177 15.20 -12.61 16.73
CA SER A 177 14.31 -12.32 15.59
C SER A 177 14.91 -12.75 14.25
N ASN A 178 14.25 -13.70 13.59
CA ASN A 178 14.50 -14.05 12.20
C ASN A 178 14.26 -12.85 11.25
N THR A 179 13.25 -12.02 11.51
CA THR A 179 12.95 -10.82 10.70
C THR A 179 14.07 -9.79 10.76
N LEU A 180 14.65 -9.55 11.95
CA LEU A 180 15.82 -8.67 12.08
C LEU A 180 17.08 -9.28 11.48
N THR A 181 17.23 -10.60 11.56
CA THR A 181 18.34 -11.30 10.90
C THR A 181 18.25 -11.15 9.36
N LEU A 182 17.05 -11.23 8.79
CA LEU A 182 16.84 -10.94 7.37
C LEU A 182 17.10 -9.47 7.03
N TRP A 183 16.67 -8.55 7.89
CA TRP A 183 17.02 -7.13 7.75
C TRP A 183 18.53 -6.92 7.71
N ASP A 184 19.33 -7.63 8.51
CA ASP A 184 20.78 -7.51 8.47
C ASP A 184 21.38 -7.93 7.12
N MET A 185 20.81 -8.94 6.47
CA MET A 185 21.22 -9.34 5.12
C MET A 185 20.89 -8.24 4.10
N VAL A 186 19.72 -7.60 4.21
CA VAL A 186 19.32 -6.48 3.36
C VAL A 186 20.23 -5.26 3.61
N LYS A 187 20.39 -4.87 4.88
CA LYS A 187 21.18 -3.71 5.33
C LYS A 187 22.62 -3.75 4.85
N LYS A 188 23.26 -4.93 4.83
CA LYS A 188 24.61 -5.14 4.28
C LYS A 188 24.76 -4.74 2.81
N ASN A 189 23.67 -4.75 2.05
CA ASN A 189 23.66 -4.39 0.63
C ASN A 189 23.22 -2.93 0.39
N LEU A 190 22.85 -2.20 1.44
CA LEU A 190 22.39 -0.80 1.39
C LEU A 190 23.57 0.18 1.62
N ASN A 191 24.39 0.37 0.59
CA ASN A 191 25.47 1.36 0.59
C ASN A 191 24.98 2.72 0.08
N GLY A 192 25.43 3.80 0.72
CA GLY A 192 25.15 5.18 0.28
C GLY A 192 23.74 5.69 0.57
N ILE A 193 23.05 5.06 1.53
CA ILE A 193 21.75 5.48 2.06
C ILE A 193 21.90 5.71 3.56
N GLU A 194 21.38 6.81 4.08
CA GLU A 194 21.31 7.10 5.50
C GLU A 194 20.18 6.28 6.12
N ILE A 195 20.50 5.45 7.11
CA ILE A 195 19.54 4.54 7.75
C ILE A 195 19.31 4.99 9.20
N ASN A 196 18.08 5.40 9.49
CA ASN A 196 17.61 5.64 10.85
C ASN A 196 16.77 4.44 11.32
N GLU A 197 17.31 3.62 12.23
CA GLU A 197 16.66 2.41 12.75
C GLU A 197 16.09 2.66 14.15
N ILE A 198 14.76 2.65 14.30
CA ILE A 198 14.05 2.91 15.56
C ILE A 198 13.36 1.63 16.05
N ASN A 199 13.74 1.19 17.25
CA ASN A 199 13.05 0.13 17.96
C ASN A 199 11.88 0.71 18.76
N VAL A 200 10.68 0.69 18.17
CA VAL A 200 9.46 1.19 18.81
C VAL A 200 9.05 0.38 20.04
N GLY A 201 9.56 -0.84 20.19
CA GLY A 201 9.27 -1.70 21.35
C GLY A 201 9.98 -1.30 22.63
N ASN A 202 11.04 -0.48 22.55
CA ASN A 202 11.73 0.05 23.73
C ASN A 202 11.01 1.26 24.34
N GLY A 203 10.14 1.92 23.56
CA GLY A 203 9.24 2.94 24.07
C GLY A 203 7.92 2.31 24.52
N ASN A 204 7.34 2.76 25.63
CA ASN A 204 5.96 2.41 25.98
C ASN A 204 5.00 3.03 24.95
N VAL A 205 4.73 2.33 23.85
CA VAL A 205 3.84 2.81 22.78
C VAL A 205 2.40 2.46 23.15
N LEU A 206 1.67 3.47 23.62
CA LEU A 206 0.21 3.38 23.78
C LEU A 206 -0.48 3.50 22.42
N ASP A 207 -1.51 2.68 22.19
CA ASP A 207 -2.36 2.75 21.00
C ASP A 207 -3.26 4.01 21.01
N CYS A 208 -3.87 4.31 19.86
CA CYS A 208 -4.80 5.40 19.70
C CYS A 208 -6.08 5.18 20.53
N LYS A 209 -6.38 6.12 21.44
CA LYS A 209 -7.61 6.07 22.26
C LYS A 209 -8.90 6.51 21.56
N GLY A 210 -8.83 6.88 20.28
CA GLY A 210 -9.99 7.45 19.58
C GLY A 210 -10.47 8.78 20.19
N CYS A 211 -9.57 9.78 20.29
CA CYS A 211 -9.92 11.10 20.85
C CYS A 211 -11.12 11.73 20.10
N PRO A 212 -11.92 12.60 20.77
CA PRO A 212 -12.95 13.39 20.08
C PRO A 212 -12.38 14.13 18.86
N TYR A 213 -13.15 14.21 17.78
CA TYR A 213 -12.67 14.74 16.49
C TYR A 213 -12.00 16.12 16.62
N LYS A 214 -12.61 17.04 17.37
CA LYS A 214 -12.07 18.39 17.60
C LYS A 214 -10.70 18.36 18.29
N THR A 215 -10.53 17.49 19.30
CA THR A 215 -9.27 17.31 20.02
C THR A 215 -8.19 16.71 19.12
N CYS A 216 -8.51 15.64 18.40
CA CYS A 216 -7.58 15.01 17.45
C CYS A 216 -7.14 15.99 16.36
N LYS A 217 -8.09 16.77 15.83
CA LYS A 217 -7.81 17.83 14.84
C LYS A 217 -6.91 18.92 15.41
N HIS A 218 -7.16 19.41 16.62
CA HIS A 218 -6.37 20.46 17.24
C HIS A 218 -4.91 20.02 17.48
N LEU A 219 -4.71 18.84 18.09
CA LEU A 219 -3.37 18.30 18.34
C LEU A 219 -2.62 17.97 17.04
N GLY A 220 -3.32 17.40 16.05
CA GLY A 220 -2.74 17.08 14.74
C GLY A 220 -2.23 18.31 13.98
N ASN A 221 -2.89 19.47 14.12
CA ASN A 221 -2.40 20.73 13.54
C ASN A 221 -1.07 21.21 14.14
N GLN A 222 -0.67 20.68 15.30
CA GLN A 222 0.59 20.96 15.96
C GLN A 222 1.60 19.81 15.79
N SER A 223 1.34 18.84 14.90
CA SER A 223 2.10 17.57 14.82
C SER A 223 2.20 16.83 16.16
N ARG A 224 1.18 16.93 17.02
CA ARG A 224 1.11 16.26 18.33
C ARG A 224 0.04 15.17 18.36
N CYS A 225 0.19 14.26 19.30
CA CYS A 225 -0.85 13.30 19.70
C CYS A 225 -1.04 13.38 21.22
N PHE A 226 -2.21 12.98 21.71
CA PHE A 226 -2.54 13.01 23.13
C PHE A 226 -1.50 12.30 24.01
N TYR A 227 -0.94 11.18 23.53
CA TYR A 227 -0.02 10.35 24.31
C TYR A 227 1.45 10.78 24.28
N GLY A 228 1.87 11.69 23.39
CA GLY A 228 3.28 12.07 23.29
C GLY A 228 4.23 10.87 23.08
N GLY A 229 5.42 10.92 23.68
CA GLY A 229 6.38 9.81 23.69
C GLY A 229 7.02 9.54 22.32
N ILE A 230 7.68 8.39 22.20
CA ILE A 230 8.52 8.01 21.04
C ILE A 230 7.87 8.25 19.67
N VAL A 231 6.55 8.05 19.55
CA VAL A 231 5.83 8.30 18.29
C VAL A 231 5.91 9.77 17.86
N ILE A 232 5.84 10.70 18.81
CA ILE A 232 5.89 12.14 18.54
C ILE A 232 7.32 12.66 18.57
N GLU A 233 8.11 12.18 19.51
CA GLU A 233 9.46 12.70 19.79
C GLU A 233 10.49 12.21 18.78
N GLU A 234 10.34 10.98 18.27
CA GLU A 234 11.32 10.36 17.37
C GLU A 234 10.72 10.00 16.02
N ILE A 235 9.56 9.30 16.00
CA ILE A 235 9.02 8.74 14.76
C ILE A 235 8.47 9.83 13.84
N TYR A 236 7.73 10.82 14.35
CA TYR A 236 7.18 11.88 13.50
C TYR A 236 8.25 12.71 12.80
N PRO A 237 9.28 13.24 13.50
CA PRO A 237 10.41 13.89 12.84
C PRO A 237 11.08 12.98 11.81
N ALA A 238 11.35 11.72 12.17
CA ALA A 238 12.00 10.78 11.26
C ALA A 238 11.17 10.51 9.99
N ILE A 239 9.84 10.43 10.09
CA ILE A 239 8.96 10.29 8.92
C ILE A 239 9.04 11.53 8.03
N LEU A 240 9.12 12.73 8.60
CA LEU A 240 9.20 13.96 7.80
C LEU A 240 10.53 14.04 7.03
N GLU A 241 11.63 13.62 7.64
CA GLU A 241 12.98 13.72 7.10
C GLU A 241 13.36 12.61 6.11
N THR A 242 12.67 11.47 6.13
CA THR A 242 13.01 10.30 5.31
C THR A 242 12.33 10.32 3.93
N ASP A 243 12.96 9.65 2.95
CA ASP A 243 12.37 9.40 1.63
C ASP A 243 11.48 8.15 1.63
N SER A 244 11.93 7.13 2.36
CA SER A 244 11.26 5.83 2.45
C SER A 244 11.18 5.30 3.88
N ILE A 245 10.15 4.49 4.15
CA ILE A 245 9.97 3.82 5.44
C ILE A 245 9.91 2.31 5.21
N LEU A 246 10.73 1.55 5.95
CA LEU A 246 10.70 0.10 6.00
C LEU A 246 10.13 -0.39 7.34
N PHE A 247 9.10 -1.22 7.26
CA PHE A 247 8.53 -1.90 8.42
C PHE A 247 9.07 -3.33 8.55
N ILE A 248 9.66 -3.65 9.70
CA ILE A 248 10.11 -5.02 10.03
C ILE A 248 9.00 -5.70 10.83
N CYS A 249 8.28 -6.61 10.18
CA CYS A 249 7.08 -7.23 10.70
C CYS A 249 7.27 -8.74 10.90
N PRO A 250 7.67 -9.21 12.09
CA PRO A 250 7.42 -10.60 12.45
C PRO A 250 5.91 -10.87 12.43
N ASN A 251 5.52 -12.05 11.97
CA ASN A 251 4.12 -12.47 12.01
C ASN A 251 3.76 -13.07 13.38
N TYR A 252 2.85 -12.41 14.10
CA TYR A 252 2.17 -12.99 15.26
C TYR A 252 0.67 -13.02 15.01
N ASN A 253 0.10 -14.22 14.88
CA ASN A 253 -1.34 -14.45 14.64
C ASN A 253 -1.87 -13.72 13.40
N ASP A 254 -1.12 -13.77 12.30
CA ASP A 254 -1.43 -13.14 11.01
C ASP A 254 -1.65 -11.63 11.11
N MET A 255 -0.92 -10.97 12.02
CA MET A 255 -1.07 -9.55 12.34
C MET A 255 0.27 -8.85 12.49
N ILE A 256 0.29 -7.56 12.14
CA ILE A 256 1.38 -6.64 12.49
C ILE A 256 1.48 -6.55 14.04
N THR A 257 2.69 -6.42 14.57
CA THR A 257 2.90 -6.32 16.03
C THR A 257 2.16 -5.12 16.64
N ALA A 258 1.66 -5.28 17.87
CA ALA A 258 0.85 -4.26 18.54
C ALA A 258 1.51 -2.88 18.60
N ASN A 259 2.82 -2.81 18.86
CA ASN A 259 3.55 -1.54 18.90
C ASN A 259 3.60 -0.86 17.52
N LEU A 260 3.78 -1.62 16.43
CA LEU A 260 3.76 -1.08 15.07
C LEU A 260 2.33 -0.66 14.66
N VAL A 261 1.31 -1.44 15.03
CA VAL A 261 -0.10 -1.07 14.83
C VAL A 261 -0.41 0.24 15.56
N ALA A 262 0.01 0.37 16.81
CA ALA A 262 -0.16 1.58 17.60
C ALA A 262 0.53 2.79 16.97
N THR A 263 1.75 2.63 16.45
CA THR A 263 2.43 3.66 15.66
C THR A 263 1.60 4.06 14.44
N ILE A 264 1.16 3.10 13.62
CA ILE A 264 0.37 3.34 12.40
C ILE A 264 -0.95 4.06 12.71
N ASN A 265 -1.68 3.62 13.74
CA ASN A 265 -2.94 4.22 14.16
C ASN A 265 -2.76 5.70 14.53
N ARG A 266 -1.63 6.00 15.19
CA ARG A 266 -1.30 7.35 15.66
C ARG A 266 -0.82 8.27 14.53
N LEU A 267 -0.24 7.75 13.44
CA LEU A 267 0.15 8.54 12.26
C LEU A 267 -0.96 9.42 11.69
N THR A 268 -2.23 9.11 11.99
CA THR A 268 -3.38 9.95 11.61
C THR A 268 -3.19 11.40 12.05
N ALA A 269 -2.56 11.68 13.19
CA ALA A 269 -2.33 13.05 13.63
C ALA A 269 -1.35 13.80 12.71
N LEU A 270 -0.21 13.19 12.38
CA LEU A 270 0.78 13.77 11.45
C LEU A 270 0.21 13.89 10.03
N TYR A 271 -0.47 12.83 9.56
CA TYR A 271 -1.09 12.75 8.23
C TYR A 271 -2.08 13.88 7.94
N ARG A 272 -2.69 14.47 8.99
CA ARG A 272 -3.60 15.61 8.82
C ARG A 272 -2.87 16.88 8.42
N GLN A 273 -1.62 17.06 8.84
CA GLN A 273 -0.78 18.20 8.52
C GLN A 273 0.01 17.95 7.23
N THR A 274 0.62 16.76 7.11
CA THR A 274 1.51 16.42 5.99
C THR A 274 1.01 15.17 5.29
N LYS A 275 0.81 15.24 3.97
CA LYS A 275 0.55 14.06 3.14
C LYS A 275 1.88 13.42 2.77
N PHE A 276 1.87 12.10 2.62
CA PHE A 276 3.09 11.29 2.39
C PHE A 276 3.15 10.79 0.93
N TYR A 277 2.59 11.55 -0.01
CA TYR A 277 2.56 11.14 -1.43
C TYR A 277 3.95 11.03 -2.06
N ASP A 278 4.91 11.75 -1.48
CA ASP A 278 6.33 11.80 -1.81
C ASP A 278 7.15 10.71 -1.10
N LYS A 279 6.53 9.89 -0.23
CA LYS A 279 7.25 8.89 0.55
C LYS A 279 6.85 7.47 0.18
N SER A 280 7.83 6.58 0.10
CA SER A 280 7.61 5.18 -0.26
C SER A 280 7.61 4.27 0.97
N ILE A 281 6.89 3.15 0.90
CA ILE A 281 6.92 2.11 1.93
C ILE A 281 7.53 0.82 1.43
N PHE A 282 8.30 0.17 2.30
CA PHE A 282 8.84 -1.17 2.14
C PHE A 282 8.54 -2.02 3.38
N SER A 283 8.64 -3.34 3.26
CA SER A 283 8.55 -4.21 4.43
C SER A 283 9.40 -5.47 4.33
N ILE A 284 9.80 -5.96 5.49
CA ILE A 284 10.37 -7.28 5.66
C ILE A 284 9.43 -8.05 6.59
N ILE A 285 8.91 -9.16 6.09
CA ILE A 285 7.93 -9.98 6.78
C ILE A 285 8.51 -11.39 6.92
N VAL A 286 8.60 -11.87 8.15
CA VAL A 286 8.97 -13.28 8.40
C VAL A 286 7.88 -13.92 9.23
N SER A 287 7.32 -15.00 8.70
CA SER A 287 6.31 -15.81 9.37
C SER A 287 6.91 -17.07 9.97
N GLY A 288 6.43 -17.48 11.14
CA GLY A 288 6.81 -18.79 11.71
C GLY A 288 6.18 -19.97 10.95
N TYR A 289 5.01 -19.76 10.33
CA TYR A 289 4.26 -20.82 9.63
C TYR A 289 3.75 -20.35 8.26
N SER A 290 2.83 -19.39 8.23
CA SER A 290 2.20 -18.88 6.99
C SER A 290 1.79 -17.40 7.13
N GLY A 291 1.03 -16.85 6.18
CA GLY A 291 0.33 -15.57 6.37
C GLY A 291 1.15 -14.30 6.12
N GLY A 292 2.31 -14.40 5.45
CA GLY A 292 3.07 -13.21 5.07
C GLY A 292 2.28 -12.23 4.19
N ASP A 293 1.42 -12.77 3.31
CA ASP A 293 0.54 -11.96 2.46
C ASP A 293 -0.53 -11.22 3.28
N ALA A 294 -1.04 -11.80 4.36
CA ALA A 294 -2.00 -11.14 5.25
C ALA A 294 -1.42 -9.86 5.86
N ILE A 295 -0.16 -9.91 6.31
CA ILE A 295 0.56 -8.75 6.85
C ILE A 295 0.85 -7.74 5.73
N SER A 296 1.27 -8.21 4.56
CA SER A 296 1.52 -7.35 3.40
C SER A 296 0.25 -6.58 3.02
N LYS A 297 -0.91 -7.23 3.00
CA LYS A 297 -2.22 -6.61 2.73
C LYS A 297 -2.63 -5.61 3.81
N GLN A 298 -2.33 -5.88 5.09
CA GLN A 298 -2.54 -4.92 6.18
C GLN A 298 -1.72 -3.64 6.00
N LEU A 299 -0.44 -3.75 5.60
CA LEU A 299 0.42 -2.61 5.31
C LEU A 299 -0.09 -1.80 4.10
N ILE A 300 -0.48 -2.49 3.01
CA ILE A 300 -1.10 -1.85 1.83
C ILE A 300 -2.34 -1.05 2.26
N SER A 301 -3.24 -1.68 3.04
CA SER A 301 -4.47 -1.05 3.51
C SER A 301 -4.19 0.16 4.39
N SER A 302 -3.38 -0.01 5.42
CA SER A 302 -3.20 0.99 6.46
C SER A 302 -2.31 2.16 6.03
N LEU A 303 -1.36 1.94 5.12
CA LEU A 303 -0.37 2.95 4.72
C LEU A 303 -0.62 3.48 3.30
N ASN A 304 -0.60 2.62 2.28
CA ASN A 304 -0.75 3.07 0.90
C ASN A 304 -2.17 3.57 0.60
N MET A 305 -3.19 2.76 0.92
CA MET A 305 -4.58 3.10 0.64
C MET A 305 -5.12 4.19 1.57
N ASN A 306 -4.66 4.24 2.84
CA ASN A 306 -5.23 5.15 3.85
C ASN A 306 -4.38 6.41 4.13
N LYS A 307 -3.04 6.27 4.13
CA LYS A 307 -2.10 7.32 4.56
C LYS A 307 -1.25 7.89 3.43
N THR A 308 -1.67 7.74 2.17
CA THR A 308 -1.05 8.38 0.99
C THR A 308 0.38 7.96 0.66
N PHE A 309 0.96 6.99 1.36
CA PHE A 309 2.27 6.48 0.99
C PHE A 309 2.26 5.84 -0.39
N ARG A 310 3.30 6.07 -1.18
CA ARG A 310 3.54 5.36 -2.44
C ARG A 310 3.92 3.90 -2.15
N LEU A 311 3.50 2.99 -3.01
CA LEU A 311 3.88 1.58 -2.99
C LEU A 311 4.84 1.28 -4.17
N PRO A 312 6.16 1.19 -3.93
CA PRO A 312 7.12 0.74 -4.94
C PRO A 312 6.83 -0.68 -5.43
N PRO A 313 7.31 -1.08 -6.61
CA PRO A 313 7.15 -2.45 -7.08
C PRO A 313 7.89 -3.43 -6.15
N TYR A 314 7.28 -4.59 -5.88
CA TYR A 314 7.80 -5.61 -4.94
C TYR A 314 8.14 -5.04 -3.56
N PHE A 315 7.23 -4.27 -2.98
CA PHE A 315 7.51 -3.50 -1.75
C PHE A 315 7.83 -4.38 -0.53
N SER A 316 7.42 -5.65 -0.53
CA SER A 316 7.58 -6.57 0.60
C SER A 316 8.51 -7.74 0.28
N LEU A 317 9.49 -7.97 1.14
CA LEU A 317 10.28 -9.20 1.19
C LEU A 317 9.68 -10.14 2.24
N MET A 318 9.19 -11.29 1.80
CA MET A 318 8.48 -12.25 2.64
C MET A 318 9.25 -13.58 2.71
N ALA A 319 9.35 -14.17 3.91
CA ALA A 319 9.92 -15.49 4.12
C ALA A 319 9.21 -16.25 5.26
N VAL A 320 9.42 -17.56 5.34
CA VAL A 320 8.93 -18.42 6.43
C VAL A 320 10.12 -19.00 7.18
N ALA A 321 10.22 -18.72 8.48
CA ALA A 321 11.23 -19.24 9.38
C ALA A 321 10.76 -19.14 10.84
N ASN A 322 10.59 -20.29 11.50
CA ASN A 322 10.15 -20.37 12.88
C ASN A 322 11.31 -20.30 13.88
N ASP A 323 12.14 -21.36 13.88
CA ASP A 323 13.21 -21.50 14.85
C ASP A 323 14.25 -20.39 14.70
N LYS A 324 14.86 -20.00 15.81
CA LYS A 324 15.90 -18.97 15.83
C LYS A 324 17.01 -19.33 14.84
N GLY A 325 17.25 -18.45 13.87
CA GLY A 325 18.31 -18.62 12.88
C GLY A 325 17.89 -19.37 11.62
N ALA A 326 16.72 -20.02 11.60
CA ALA A 326 16.22 -20.79 10.46
C ALA A 326 16.05 -19.93 9.19
N ILE A 327 15.96 -18.60 9.33
CA ILE A 327 15.92 -17.69 8.18
C ILE A 327 17.15 -17.78 7.29
N LYS A 328 18.30 -18.21 7.82
CA LYS A 328 19.54 -18.40 7.06
C LYS A 328 19.47 -19.60 6.12
N ASP A 329 18.63 -20.57 6.45
CA ASP A 329 18.45 -21.80 5.69
C ASP A 329 17.37 -21.67 4.61
N VAL A 330 16.66 -20.53 4.58
CA VAL A 330 15.66 -20.26 3.54
C VAL A 330 16.36 -20.19 2.17
N PRO A 331 15.89 -20.96 1.16
CA PRO A 331 16.54 -21.02 -0.13
C PRO A 331 16.74 -19.64 -0.77
N ASN A 332 17.96 -19.36 -1.22
CA ASN A 332 18.35 -18.12 -1.89
C ASN A 332 18.12 -16.82 -1.08
N ILE A 333 17.95 -16.90 0.25
CA ILE A 333 17.56 -15.75 1.06
C ILE A 333 18.53 -14.56 0.96
N GLU A 334 19.83 -14.81 0.86
CA GLU A 334 20.83 -13.74 0.69
C GLU A 334 20.71 -13.04 -0.67
N ALA A 335 20.44 -13.79 -1.74
CA ALA A 335 20.20 -13.24 -3.06
C ALA A 335 18.90 -12.43 -3.11
N LEU A 336 17.85 -12.92 -2.45
CA LEU A 336 16.59 -12.19 -2.29
C LEU A 336 16.78 -10.91 -1.48
N ALA A 337 17.54 -10.97 -0.38
CA ALA A 337 17.87 -9.80 0.44
C ALA A 337 18.67 -8.75 -0.35
N LYS A 338 19.64 -9.18 -1.16
CA LYS A 338 20.40 -8.29 -2.06
C LYS A 338 19.49 -7.64 -3.11
N SER A 339 18.67 -8.43 -3.79
CA SER A 339 17.72 -7.90 -4.79
C SER A 339 16.72 -6.93 -4.17
N PHE A 340 16.27 -7.19 -2.94
CA PHE A 340 15.38 -6.28 -2.22
C PHE A 340 16.09 -4.96 -1.84
N ALA A 341 17.34 -5.02 -1.40
CA ALA A 341 18.15 -3.84 -1.13
C ALA A 341 18.36 -2.96 -2.38
N GLU A 342 18.51 -3.56 -3.56
CA GLU A 342 18.60 -2.83 -4.83
C GLU A 342 17.31 -2.07 -5.12
N LYS A 343 16.15 -2.69 -4.87
CA LYS A 343 14.83 -2.04 -5.04
C LYS A 343 14.57 -0.91 -4.05
N ILE A 344 15.12 -0.99 -2.84
CA ILE A 344 15.02 0.09 -1.84
C ILE A 344 15.80 1.33 -2.30
N LYS A 345 16.87 1.17 -3.09
CA LYS A 345 17.67 2.32 -3.56
C LYS A 345 17.00 3.08 -4.71
N LEU A 346 16.16 2.40 -5.49
CA LEU A 346 15.35 2.93 -6.59
C LEU A 346 14.05 3.54 -6.05
#